data_AF-A0A964RRR0-F1
#
_entry.id   AF-A0A964RRR0-F1
#
_cell.length_a   1.000
_cell.length_b   1.000
_cell.length_c   1.000
_cell.angle_alpha   90.00
_cell.angle_beta   90.00
_cell.angle_gamma   90.00
#
_symmetry.space_group_name_H-M   'P 1'
#
loop_
_entity.id
_entity.type
_entity.pdbx_description
1 polymer ?
#
loop_
_entity_poly.entity_id
_entity_poly.type
_entity_poly.pdbx_seq_one_letter_code
_entity_poly.pdbx_strand_id
1 'polypeptide(L)'
;MEYLYSISTVLSYTFLVLLFIRVLINKKSINFKSNKIEWQVLASLITLSIVPMMNTFLTVSIIYISILMKHDDFIKLMNNEF
;
A
#
# COMPACT_ATOMS: atom_id res chain seq x y z
N MET A 1 -1.58 -19.83 8.62
CA MET A 1 -0.86 -18.53 8.56
C MET A 1 -1.34 -17.68 7.39
N GLU A 2 -1.44 -18.21 6.17
CA GLU A 2 -1.91 -17.48 4.98
C GLU A 2 -3.30 -16.84 5.16
N TYR A 3 -4.23 -17.54 5.83
CA TYR A 3 -5.57 -17.02 6.09
C TYR A 3 -5.56 -15.74 6.95
N LEU A 4 -4.72 -15.69 7.98
CA LEU A 4 -4.58 -14.50 8.84
C LEU A 4 -3.96 -13.34 8.07
N TYR A 5 -2.98 -13.62 7.20
CA TYR A 5 -2.35 -12.63 6.33
C TYR A 5 -3.33 -12.08 5.29
N SER A 6 -4.14 -12.94 4.66
CA SER A 6 -5.15 -12.54 3.69
C SER A 6 -6.22 -11.65 4.35
N ILE A 7 -6.72 -12.06 5.52
CA ILE A 7 -7.68 -11.28 6.31
C ILE A 7 -7.09 -9.92 6.69
N SER A 8 -5.87 -9.88 7.23
CA SER A 8 -5.25 -8.62 7.65
C SER A 8 -5.04 -7.67 6.47
N THR A 9 -4.70 -8.21 5.30
CA THR A 9 -4.54 -7.45 4.07
C THR A 9 -5.88 -6.85 3.60
N VAL A 10 -6.96 -7.64 3.57
CA VAL A 10 -8.31 -7.18 3.18
C VAL A 10 -8.84 -6.13 4.17
N LEU A 11 -8.66 -6.33 5.47
CA LEU A 11 -9.02 -5.35 6.49
C LEU A 11 -8.24 -4.05 6.33
N SER A 12 -6.94 -4.14 6.04
CA SER A 12 -6.09 -2.97 5.80
C SER A 12 -6.59 -2.12 4.62
N TYR A 13 -6.91 -2.76 3.49
CA TYR A 13 -7.51 -2.09 2.33
C TYR A 13 -8.85 -1.43 2.67
N THR A 14 -9.71 -2.14 3.40
CA THR A 14 -11.03 -1.64 3.79
C THR A 14 -10.91 -0.42 4.70
N PHE A 15 -10.00 -0.46 5.68
CA PHE A 15 -9.71 0.69 6.55
C PHE A 15 -9.22 1.90 5.79
N LEU A 16 -8.31 1.71 4.81
CA LEU A 16 -7.82 2.79 3.95
C LEU A 16 -8.94 3.43 3.14
N VAL A 17 -9.79 2.63 2.51
CA VAL A 17 -10.92 3.13 1.72
C VAL A 17 -11.88 3.94 2.59
N LEU A 18 -12.23 3.43 3.78
CA LEU A 18 -13.09 4.13 4.72
C LEU A 18 -12.45 5.44 5.20
N LEU A 19 -11.13 5.44 5.46
CA LEU A 19 -10.39 6.64 5.86
C LEU A 19 -10.37 7.68 4.74
N PHE A 20 -10.11 7.28 3.50
CA PHE A 20 -10.17 8.16 2.34
C PHE A 20 -11.57 8.75 2.13
N ILE A 21 -12.63 7.93 2.20
CA ILE A 21 -14.01 8.40 2.09
C ILE A 21 -14.29 9.46 3.16
N ARG A 22 -13.92 9.20 4.42
CA ARG A 22 -14.15 10.11 5.53
C ARG A 22 -13.39 11.43 5.36
N VAL A 23 -12.15 11.39 4.88
CA VAL A 23 -11.36 12.58 4.57
C VAL A 23 -11.98 13.36 3.41
N LEU A 24 -12.41 12.69 2.34
CA LEU A 24 -13.03 13.33 1.18
C LEU A 24 -14.35 14.03 1.52
N ILE A 25 -15.22 13.37 2.30
CA ILE A 25 -16.50 13.94 2.74
C ILE A 25 -16.26 15.19 3.61
N ASN A 26 -15.29 15.14 4.53
CA ASN A 26 -15.05 16.20 5.50
C ASN A 26 -13.96 17.19 5.05
N LYS A 27 -13.49 17.15 3.80
CA LYS A 27 -12.35 17.96 3.33
C LYS A 27 -12.50 19.47 3.56
N LYS A 28 -13.75 19.97 3.57
CA LYS A 28 -14.06 21.40 3.77
C LYS A 28 -14.03 21.83 5.23
N SER A 29 -14.23 20.89 6.16
CA SER A 29 -14.27 21.12 7.61
C SER A 29 -12.97 20.71 8.32
N ILE A 30 -12.10 19.94 7.66
CA ILE A 30 -10.81 19.55 8.23
C ILE A 30 -9.82 20.72 8.15
N ASN A 31 -9.53 21.33 9.29
CA ASN A 31 -8.48 22.33 9.43
C ASN A 31 -7.13 21.63 9.71
N PHE A 32 -6.48 21.14 8.66
CA PHE A 32 -5.21 20.38 8.74
C PHE A 32 -4.06 21.11 9.44
N LYS A 33 -4.16 22.43 9.65
CA LYS A 33 -3.09 23.27 10.19
C LYS A 33 -3.11 23.39 11.72
N SER A 34 -4.21 23.03 12.38
CA SER A 34 -4.43 23.34 13.80
C SER A 34 -4.08 22.22 14.77
N ASN A 35 -4.01 20.96 14.33
CA ASN A 35 -3.95 19.83 15.26
C ASN A 35 -2.86 18.81 14.88
N LYS A 36 -1.66 19.02 15.42
CA LYS A 36 -0.45 18.22 15.13
C LYS A 36 -0.60 16.75 15.57
N ILE A 37 -1.32 16.48 16.66
CA ILE A 37 -1.51 15.14 17.22
C ILE A 37 -2.42 14.31 16.32
N GLU A 38 -3.56 14.86 15.88
CA GLU A 38 -4.48 14.17 14.97
C GLU A 38 -3.83 13.85 13.64
N TRP A 39 -2.98 14.76 13.13
CA TRP A 39 -2.24 14.53 11.90
C TRP A 39 -1.23 13.38 12.05
N GLN A 40 -0.54 13.30 13.18
CA GLN A 40 0.43 12.25 13.46
C GLN A 40 -0.25 10.87 13.59
N VAL A 41 -1.43 10.82 14.20
CA VAL A 41 -2.26 9.60 14.25
C VAL A 41 -2.73 9.18 12.87
N LEU A 42 -3.19 10.13 12.04
CA LEU A 42 -3.60 9.89 10.66
C LEU A 42 -2.44 9.35 9.80
N ALA A 43 -1.27 9.98 9.89
CA ALA A 43 -0.07 9.54 9.19
C ALA A 43 0.35 8.12 9.63
N SER A 44 0.25 7.82 10.92
CA SER A 44 0.57 6.49 11.46
C SER A 44 -0.40 5.42 10.95
N LEU A 45 -1.70 5.73 10.92
CA LEU A 45 -2.74 4.84 10.40
C LEU A 45 -2.51 4.54 8.91
N ILE A 46 -2.20 5.56 8.10
CA ILE A 46 -1.90 5.40 6.68
C ILE A 46 -0.64 4.55 6.49
N THR A 47 0.41 4.81 7.27
CA THR A 47 1.67 4.05 7.19
C THR A 47 1.44 2.58 7.51
N LEU A 48 0.73 2.26 8.59
CA LEU A 48 0.41 0.90 8.98
C LEU A 48 -0.40 0.16 7.91
N SER A 49 -1.30 0.86 7.23
CA SER A 49 -2.18 0.25 6.24
C SER A 49 -1.57 0.12 4.84
N ILE A 50 -0.52 0.90 4.53
CA ILE A 50 0.29 0.77 3.31
C ILE A 50 1.22 -0.46 3.37
N VAL A 51 1.68 -0.88 4.55
CA VAL A 51 2.65 -1.99 4.68
C VAL A 51 2.14 -3.30 4.04
N PRO A 52 0.91 -3.78 4.31
CA PRO A 52 0.37 -4.98 3.65
C PRO A 52 0.23 -4.80 2.13
N MET A 53 -0.12 -3.59 1.69
CA MET A 53 -0.32 -3.23 0.29
C MET A 53 1.00 -3.26 -0.50
N MET A 54 2.07 -2.67 0.05
CA MET A 54 3.42 -2.76 -0.53
C MET A 54 3.92 -4.20 -0.58
N ASN A 55 3.68 -4.98 0.48
CA ASN A 55 4.13 -6.37 0.51
C ASN A 55 3.43 -7.24 -0.55
N THR A 56 2.13 -7.01 -0.74
CA THR A 56 1.36 -7.69 -1.80
C THR A 56 1.86 -7.27 -3.18
N PHE A 57 2.07 -5.97 -3.39
CA PHE A 57 2.58 -5.43 -4.66
C PHE A 57 3.97 -5.98 -5.01
N LEU A 58 4.90 -5.99 -4.04
CA LEU A 58 6.24 -6.55 -4.20
C LEU A 58 6.18 -8.04 -4.54
N THR A 59 5.35 -8.80 -3.84
CA THR A 59 5.20 -10.23 -4.07
C THR A 59 4.71 -10.52 -5.49
N VAL A 60 3.66 -9.81 -5.95
CA VAL A 60 3.14 -9.95 -7.31
C VAL A 60 4.19 -9.54 -8.35
N SER A 61 4.92 -8.45 -8.09
CA SER A 61 5.98 -7.96 -8.99
C SER A 61 7.11 -8.98 -9.12
N ILE A 62 7.55 -9.58 -8.01
CA ILE A 62 8.58 -10.62 -8.01
C ILE A 62 8.09 -11.86 -8.75
N ILE A 63 6.86 -12.31 -8.51
CA ILE A 63 6.27 -13.45 -9.24
C ILE A 63 6.25 -13.18 -10.75
N TYR A 64 5.86 -11.98 -11.16
CA TYR A 64 5.89 -11.58 -12.56
C TYR A 64 7.31 -11.66 -13.14
N ILE A 65 8.29 -11.03 -12.46
CA ILE A 65 9.70 -11.03 -12.89
C ILE A 65 10.25 -12.46 -12.97
N SER A 66 9.91 -13.33 -12.03
CA SER A 66 10.48 -14.68 -11.94
C SER A 66 9.83 -15.70 -12.88
N ILE A 67 8.52 -15.61 -13.13
CA ILE A 67 7.77 -16.66 -13.85
C ILE A 67 7.24 -16.18 -15.20
N LEU A 68 6.76 -14.94 -15.27
CA LEU A 68 6.03 -14.44 -16.44
C LEU A 68 6.90 -13.62 -17.39
N MET A 69 8.00 -13.05 -16.87
CA MET A 69 8.91 -12.25 -17.68
C MET A 69 9.70 -13.14 -18.63
N LYS A 70 9.85 -12.68 -19.88
CA LYS A 70 10.67 -13.39 -20.86
C LYS A 70 12.11 -13.41 -20.38
N HIS A 71 12.79 -14.52 -20.64
CA HIS A 71 14.19 -14.72 -20.23
C HIS A 71 15.10 -13.56 -20.65
N ASP A 72 14.99 -13.09 -21.89
CA ASP A 72 15.85 -12.01 -22.40
C ASP A 72 15.60 -10.67 -21.70
N ASP A 73 14.34 -10.35 -21.42
CA ASP A 73 13.96 -9.15 -20.67
C ASP A 73 14.39 -9.27 -19.19
N PHE A 74 14.38 -10.48 -18.63
CA PHE A 74 14.93 -10.77 -17.30
C PHE A 74 16.43 -10.53 -17.23
N ILE A 75 17.19 -11.03 -18.20
CA ILE A 75 18.63 -10.80 -18.25
C ILE A 75 18.93 -9.29 -18.41
N LYS A 76 18.21 -8.57 -19.29
CA LYS A 76 18.36 -7.11 -19.43
C LYS A 76 18.07 -6.36 -18.14
N LEU A 77 16.96 -6.70 -17.47
CA LEU A 77 16.58 -6.08 -16.19
C LEU A 77 17.64 -6.35 -15.11
N MET A 78 18.18 -7.57 -15.03
CA MET A 78 19.25 -7.91 -14.08
C MET A 78 20.58 -7.21 -14.38
N ASN A 79 20.89 -6.98 -15.66
CA ASN A 79 22.09 -6.27 -16.10
C ASN A 79 21.91 -4.74 -16.13
N ASN A 80 20.73 -4.23 -15.77
CA ASN A 80 20.40 -2.81 -15.81
C ASN A 80 20.50 -2.18 -17.22
N GLU A 81 20.32 -3.01 -18.26
CA GLU A 81 20.33 -2.61 -19.67
C GLU A 81 18.89 -2.29 -20.11
N PHE A 82 18.46 -1.05 -19.87
CA PHE A 82 17.14 -0.53 -20.25
C PHE A 82 17.12 0.10 -21.64
#